data_AF-A0A950P2E7-F1
#
_entry.id   AF-A0A950P2E7-F1
#
_cell.length_a   1.000
_cell.length_b   1.000
_cell.length_c   1.000
_cell.angle_alpha   90.00
_cell.angle_beta   90.00
_cell.angle_gamma   90.00
#
_symmetry.space_group_name_H-M   'P 1'
#
loop_
_entity.id
_entity.type
_entity.pdbx_description
1 polymer ?
#
loop_
_entity_poly.entity_id
_entity_poly.type
_entity_poly.pdbx_seq_one_letter_code
_entity_poly.pdbx_strand_id
1 'polypeptide(L)' 'MSRVAILGSGVMGSALTVPLADNGHDVRLVGTHLDRDIIDSVNASHAHPGLDAEVPAGVRAYQLEEAPDAFA' A
#
# COMPACT_ATOMS: atom_id res chain seq x y z
N MET A 1 -11.30 -8.95 11.60
CA MET A 1 -10.54 -7.76 11.18
C MET A 1 -9.10 -7.93 11.66
N SER A 2 -8.17 -8.00 10.72
CA SER A 2 -6.73 -8.17 11.00
C SER A 2 -5.97 -7.04 10.34
N ARG A 3 -4.81 -6.70 10.91
CA ARG A 3 -3.84 -5.81 10.27
C ARG A 3 -2.95 -6.61 9.34
N VAL A 4 -2.82 -6.17 8.09
CA VAL A 4 -2.00 -6.82 7.07
C VAL A 4 -1.02 -5.80 6.52
N ALA A 5 0.27 -6.05 6.75
CA ALA A 5 1.34 -5.26 6.15
C ALA A 5 1.91 -6.01 4.94
N ILE A 6 1.97 -5.33 3.80
CA ILE A 6 2.53 -5.85 2.55
C ILE A 6 3.85 -5.14 2.30
N LEU A 7 4.95 -5.88 2.26
CA LEU A 7 6.27 -5.34 1.92
C LEU A 7 6.52 -5.49 0.42
N GLY A 8 6.70 -4.34 -0.26
CA GLY A 8 6.82 -4.21 -1.70
C GLY A 8 5.54 -3.63 -2.30
N SER A 9 5.67 -2.46 -2.94
CA SER A 9 4.51 -1.70 -3.44
C SER A 9 4.40 -1.61 -4.97
N GLY A 10 5.14 -2.45 -5.70
CA GLY A 10 4.90 -2.67 -7.12
C GLY A 10 3.50 -3.26 -7.41
N VAL A 11 3.21 -3.48 -8.69
CA VAL A 11 1.88 -3.85 -9.21
C VAL A 11 1.20 -4.98 -8.43
N MET A 12 1.89 -6.11 -8.18
CA MET A 12 1.27 -7.25 -7.48
C MET A 12 1.00 -6.96 -5.99
N GLY A 13 1.92 -6.29 -5.30
CA GLY A 13 1.77 -5.95 -3.89
C GLY A 13 0.62 -4.98 -3.67
N SER A 14 0.53 -3.98 -4.55
CA SER A 14 -0.55 -3.00 -4.56
C SER A 14 -1.90 -3.62 -4.94
N ALA A 15 -1.95 -4.52 -5.93
CA ALA A 15 -3.18 -5.21 -6.31
C ALA A 15 -3.75 -6.09 -5.18
N LEU A 16 -2.88 -6.70 -4.36
CA LEU A 16 -3.32 -7.51 -3.22
C LEU A 16 -4.05 -6.69 -2.15
N THR A 17 -3.84 -5.37 -2.11
CA THR A 17 -4.55 -4.50 -1.16
C THR A 17 -6.05 -4.47 -1.38
N VAL A 18 -6.52 -4.66 -2.62
CA VAL A 18 -7.94 -4.60 -3.00
C VAL A 18 -8.78 -5.65 -2.27
N PRO A 19 -8.55 -6.97 -2.46
CA PRO A 19 -9.36 -7.97 -1.77
C PRO A 19 -9.19 -7.91 -0.25
N LEU A 20 -8.04 -7.48 0.27
CA LEU A 20 -7.84 -7.32 1.70
C LEU A 20 -8.68 -6.17 2.27
N ALA A 21 -8.72 -5.04 1.59
CA ALA A 21 -9.55 -3.90 1.97
C ALA A 21 -11.04 -4.25 1.86
N ASP A 22 -11.47 -4.92 0.80
CA ASP A 22 -12.85 -5.37 0.60
C ASP A 22 -13.33 -6.32 1.71
N ASN A 23 -12.43 -7.14 2.25
CA ASN A 23 -12.70 -8.02 3.40
C ASN A 23 -12.60 -7.30 4.76
N GLY A 24 -12.44 -5.98 4.78
CA GLY A 24 -12.42 -5.17 5.99
C GLY A 24 -11.15 -5.31 6.82
N HIS A 25 -10.02 -5.66 6.20
CA HIS A 25 -8.72 -5.65 6.87
C HIS A 25 -8.14 -4.22 6.95
N ASP A 26 -7.31 -3.98 7.98
CA ASP A 26 -6.46 -2.79 8.04
C ASP A 26 -5.21 -3.05 7.19
N VAL A 27 -5.20 -2.52 5.96
CA VAL A 27 -4.17 -2.79 4.97
C VAL A 27 -3.10 -1.69 4.98
N ARG A 28 -1.86 -2.11 5.08
CA ARG A 28 -0.69 -1.22 5.13
C ARG A 28 0.30 -1.65 4.05
N LEU A 29 0.60 -0.75 3.13
CA LEU A 29 1.47 -0.98 2.00
C LEU A 29 2.83 -0.33 2.29
N VAL A 30 3.90 -1.11 2.31
CA VAL A 30 5.25 -0.63 2.63
C VAL A 30 6.09 -0.67 1.36
N GLY A 31 6.58 0.48 0.92
CA GLY A 31 7.47 0.58 -0.23
C GLY A 31 8.92 0.30 0.13
N THR A 32 9.67 -0.22 -0.84
CA THR A 32 11.14 -0.29 -0.76
C THR A 32 11.76 0.96 -1.39
N HIS A 33 13.10 1.05 -1.40
CA HIS A 33 13.80 2.13 -2.11
C HIS A 33 13.48 2.20 -3.61
N LEU A 34 12.95 1.12 -4.20
CA LEU A 34 12.53 1.06 -5.61
C LEU A 34 11.12 1.62 -5.85
N ASP A 35 10.31 1.75 -4.79
CA ASP A 35 8.89 2.06 -4.91
C ASP A 35 8.53 3.47 -4.40
N ARG A 36 9.52 4.34 -4.16
CA ARG A 36 9.29 5.66 -3.54
C ARG A 36 8.21 6.48 -4.25
N ASP A 37 8.31 6.58 -5.57
CA ASP A 37 7.35 7.32 -6.40
C ASP A 37 5.95 6.70 -6.36
N ILE A 38 5.86 5.38 -6.16
CA ILE A 38 4.58 4.68 -6.01
C ILE A 38 3.94 5.06 -4.68
N ILE A 39 4.69 5.01 -3.59
CA ILE A 39 4.20 5.40 -2.26
C ILE A 39 3.76 6.86 -2.25
N ASP A 40 4.54 7.76 -2.86
CA ASP A 40 4.19 9.17 -2.94
C ASP A 40 2.91 9.39 -3.77
N SER A 41 2.78 8.70 -4.90
CA SER A 41 1.56 8.73 -5.74
C SER A 41 0.33 8.23 -5.00
N VAL A 42 0.45 7.10 -4.28
CA VAL A 42 -0.65 6.51 -3.50
C VAL A 42 -1.03 7.44 -2.34
N ASN A 43 -0.07 8.04 -1.63
CA ASN A 43 -0.38 8.98 -0.55
C ASN A 43 -0.99 10.30 -1.05
N ALA A 44 -0.63 10.76 -2.25
CA ALA A 44 -1.16 12.00 -2.81
C ALA A 44 -2.54 11.84 -3.45
N SER A 45 -2.80 10.71 -4.10
CA SER A 45 -3.93 10.55 -5.02
C SER A 45 -4.61 9.19 -4.98
N HIS A 46 -4.11 8.26 -4.17
CA HIS A 46 -4.49 6.84 -4.21
C HIS A 46 -4.24 6.16 -5.57
N ALA A 47 -3.60 6.81 -6.53
CA ALA A 47 -3.27 6.21 -7.82
C ALA A 47 -1.93 5.47 -7.73
N HIS A 48 -1.88 4.24 -8.26
CA HIS A 48 -0.64 3.51 -8.43
C HIS A 48 -0.15 3.64 -9.89
N PRO A 49 1.06 4.15 -10.17
CA PRO A 49 1.52 4.48 -11.53
C PRO A 49 1.50 3.35 -12.56
N GLY A 50 1.66 2.10 -12.10
CA GLY A 50 1.65 0.90 -12.94
C GLY A 50 0.34 0.09 -12.92
N LEU A 51 -0.71 0.60 -12.28
CA LEU A 51 -2.03 -0.03 -12.21
C LEU A 51 -3.05 0.95 -12.82
N ASP A 52 -3.91 0.45 -13.71
CA ASP A 52 -5.03 1.23 -14.25
C ASP A 52 -6.23 1.24 -13.28
N ALA A 53 -5.92 1.35 -11.98
CA ALA A 53 -6.87 1.30 -10.89
C ALA A 53 -6.32 2.06 -9.67
N GLU A 54 -7.23 2.62 -8.88
CA GLU A 54 -6.90 3.26 -7.62
C GLU A 54 -6.69 2.21 -6.51
N VAL A 55 -5.72 2.47 -5.65
CA VAL A 55 -5.54 1.77 -4.39
C VAL A 55 -6.73 2.13 -3.47
N PRO A 56 -7.37 1.17 -2.81
CA PRO A 56 -8.53 1.46 -1.95
C PRO A 56 -8.23 2.54 -0.91
N ALA A 57 -9.16 3.46 -0.69
CA ALA A 57 -8.99 4.62 0.21
C ALA A 57 -8.62 4.25 1.66
N GLY A 58 -8.92 3.02 2.10
CA GLY A 58 -8.56 2.52 3.43
C GLY A 58 -7.11 2.03 3.57
N VAL A 59 -6.36 1.92 2.46
CA VAL A 59 -4.96 1.49 2.47
C VAL A 59 -4.06 2.65 2.88
N ARG A 60 -3.17 2.41 3.83
CA ARG A 60 -2.11 3.37 4.20
C ARG A 60 -0.79 2.96 3.58
N ALA A 61 -0.13 3.89 2.88
CA ALA A 61 1.16 3.66 2.27
C ALA A 61 2.28 4.28 3.12
N TYR A 62 3.36 3.52 3.30
CA TYR A 62 4.51 3.85 4.14
C TYR A 62 5.79 3.76 3.32
N GLN A 63 6.67 4.73 3.49
CA GLN A 63 8.05 4.59 3.04
C GLN A 63 8.77 3.53 3.88
N LEU A 64 9.88 3.01 3.36
CA LEU A 64 10.61 1.92 4.02
C LEU A 64 11.04 2.29 5.44
N GLU A 65 11.42 3.55 5.65
CA GLU A 65 11.85 4.09 6.94
C GLU A 65 10.72 4.13 7.98
N GLU A 66 9.46 4.14 7.53
CA GLU A 66 8.24 4.17 8.35
C GLU A 66 7.67 2.75 8.58
N ALA A 67 8.34 1.71 8.06
CA ALA A 67 7.93 0.31 8.23
C ALA A 67 7.64 -0.10 9.69
N PRO A 68 8.37 0.37 10.72
CA PRO A 68 8.04 0.07 12.11
C PRO A 68 6.62 0.49 12.50
N ASP A 69 6.16 1.66 12.02
CA ASP A 69 4.80 2.15 12.26
C ASP A 69 3.77 1.32 11.50
N ALA A 70 4.15 0.80 10.33
CA ALA A 70 3.32 -0.10 9.54
C ALA A 70 3.13 -1.48 10.21
N PHE A 71 4.06 -1.92 11.08
CA PHE A 71 3.99 -3.20 11.78
C PHE A 71 3.43 -3.13 13.20
N ALA A 72 3.40 -1.94 13.80
CA ALA A 72 2.77 -1.68 15.11
C ALA A 72 1.24 -1.82 15.05
#